data_AF-A0A957X5Q6-F1
#
_entry.id   AF-A0A957X5Q6-F1
#
_cell.length_a   1.000
_cell.length_b   1.000
_cell.length_c   1.000
_cell.angle_alpha   90.00
_cell.angle_beta   90.00
_cell.angle_gamma   90.00
#
_symmetry.space_group_name_H-M   'P 1'
#
loop_
_entity.id
_entity.type
_entity.pdbx_description
1 polymer ?
#
loop_
_entity_poly.entity_id
_entity_poly.type
_entity_poly.pdbx_seq_one_letter_code
_entity_poly.pdbx_strand_id
1 'polypeptide(L)'
;ETTATPEEAESVIGPFQLGGIAFDESGNLSIGGLSASALGMNGPLLDANTLGMLQSYGIENLQIQTEPNGINLSMNGRPLPSITYDSAALANVVPVVQGFAPELAPTLESALPMLQNAALDVAVSFTGEPVGELALSDLPVALNEDGTVSVFGVSAGSTPLVPADLMAQLQATGVQ
;
A
#
# COMPACT_ATOMS: atom_id res chain seq x y z
N GLU A 1 -34.67 -12.23 -9.26
CA GLU A 1 -33.85 -11.08 -8.84
C GLU A 1 -33.60 -11.19 -7.35
N THR A 2 -32.34 -11.31 -6.94
CA THR A 2 -31.94 -11.15 -5.55
C THR A 2 -31.07 -9.90 -5.51
N THR A 3 -31.70 -8.79 -5.14
CA THR A 3 -31.03 -7.52 -4.85
C THR A 3 -30.24 -7.75 -3.56
N ALA A 4 -28.93 -7.97 -3.68
CA ALA A 4 -28.05 -7.93 -2.53
C ALA A 4 -27.89 -6.46 -2.12
N THR A 5 -28.39 -6.10 -0.95
CA THR A 5 -28.05 -4.82 -0.32
C THR A 5 -26.57 -4.88 0.03
N PRO A 6 -25.72 -4.00 -0.51
CA PRO A 6 -24.32 -3.98 -0.13
C PRO A 6 -24.22 -3.63 1.35
N GLU A 7 -23.45 -4.42 2.10
CA GLU A 7 -23.03 -4.07 3.45
C GLU A 7 -22.14 -2.83 3.34
N GLU A 8 -22.64 -1.69 3.82
CA GLU A 8 -21.90 -0.42 3.85
C GLU A 8 -20.87 -0.51 4.97
N ALA A 9 -19.75 -1.17 4.67
CA ALA A 9 -18.58 -1.15 5.53
C ALA A 9 -17.94 0.24 5.39
N GLU A 10 -18.04 1.06 6.44
CA GLU A 10 -17.36 2.36 6.49
C GLU A 10 -15.85 2.16 6.71
N SER A 11 -15.01 2.95 6.03
CA SER A 11 -13.56 2.90 6.25
C SER A 11 -13.24 3.37 7.66
N VAL A 12 -12.48 2.56 8.40
CA VAL A 12 -12.06 2.90 9.76
C VAL A 12 -10.80 3.78 9.75
N ILE A 13 -10.03 3.78 8.65
CA ILE A 13 -8.76 4.49 8.50
C ILE A 13 -8.67 5.13 7.09
N GLY A 14 -8.45 6.45 6.98
CA GLY A 14 -8.28 7.16 5.69
C GLY A 14 -9.37 8.20 5.38
N PRO A 15 -9.38 8.81 4.17
CA PRO A 15 -8.63 8.41 2.97
C PRO A 15 -7.14 8.81 3.04
N PHE A 16 -6.26 7.93 2.55
CA PHE A 16 -4.83 8.23 2.39
C PHE A 16 -4.46 8.33 0.92
N GLN A 17 -3.73 9.37 0.58
CA GLN A 17 -3.25 9.62 -0.77
C GLN A 17 -1.76 9.26 -0.86
N LEU A 18 -1.45 8.15 -1.52
CA LEU A 18 -0.07 7.70 -1.73
C LEU A 18 0.36 8.02 -3.15
N GLY A 19 0.91 9.23 -3.32
CA GLY A 19 1.52 9.70 -4.55
C GLY A 19 3.04 9.51 -4.59
N GLY A 20 3.65 9.95 -5.69
CA GLY A 20 5.09 10.03 -5.84
C GLY A 20 5.78 8.70 -6.15
N ILE A 21 5.03 7.65 -6.48
CA ILE A 21 5.57 6.32 -6.81
C ILE A 21 5.84 6.26 -8.32
N ALA A 22 7.09 5.97 -8.70
CA ALA A 22 7.48 5.78 -10.08
C ALA A 22 8.47 4.62 -10.25
N PHE A 23 8.31 3.90 -11.35
CA PHE A 23 9.31 2.98 -11.87
C PHE A 23 9.94 3.60 -13.12
N ASP A 24 11.28 3.65 -13.16
CA ASP A 24 12.02 4.10 -14.33
C ASP A 24 12.11 3.01 -15.43
N GLU A 25 12.70 3.33 -16.57
CA GLU A 25 12.90 2.41 -17.71
C GLU A 25 13.74 1.16 -17.36
N SER A 26 14.49 1.21 -16.25
CA SER A 26 15.28 0.10 -15.74
C SER A 26 14.55 -0.71 -14.66
N GLY A 27 13.32 -0.33 -14.30
CA GLY A 27 12.53 -0.97 -13.26
C GLY A 27 12.93 -0.58 -11.83
N ASN A 28 13.70 0.51 -11.67
CA ASN A 28 14.03 1.03 -10.34
C ASN A 28 12.86 1.85 -9.79
N LEU A 29 12.53 1.59 -8.53
CA LEU A 29 11.49 2.31 -7.82
C LEU A 29 12.02 3.63 -7.24
N SER A 30 11.20 4.67 -7.36
CA SER A 30 11.30 5.95 -6.66
C SER A 30 9.98 6.20 -5.92
N ILE A 31 10.06 6.63 -4.66
CA ILE A 31 8.89 7.03 -3.85
C ILE A 31 9.17 8.41 -3.26
N GLY A 32 8.34 9.40 -3.60
CA GLY A 32 8.51 10.78 -3.12
C GLY A 32 9.88 11.37 -3.48
N GLY A 33 10.44 10.95 -4.62
CA GLY A 33 11.78 11.34 -5.07
C GLY A 33 12.95 10.58 -4.42
N LEU A 34 12.69 9.65 -3.49
CA LEU A 34 13.70 8.79 -2.90
C LEU A 34 13.83 7.50 -3.69
N SER A 35 15.06 7.12 -4.05
CA SER A 35 15.33 5.85 -4.73
C SER A 35 15.16 4.66 -3.77
N ALA A 36 14.80 3.50 -4.30
CA ALA A 36 14.75 2.23 -3.57
C ALA A 36 16.03 1.96 -2.76
N SER A 37 17.20 2.26 -3.31
CA SER A 37 18.48 2.07 -2.62
C SER A 37 18.64 2.96 -1.39
N ALA A 38 18.10 4.19 -1.42
CA ALA A 38 18.06 5.07 -0.24
C ALA A 38 17.13 4.52 0.85
N LEU A 39 16.14 3.70 0.47
CA LEU A 39 15.21 2.99 1.35
C LEU A 39 15.74 1.60 1.77
N GLY A 40 16.98 1.24 1.40
CA GLY A 40 17.59 -0.06 1.72
C GLY A 40 17.15 -1.22 0.81
N MET A 41 16.35 -0.95 -0.22
CA MET A 41 15.95 -1.92 -1.24
C MET A 41 16.99 -1.95 -2.37
N ASN A 42 17.44 -3.14 -2.74
CA ASN A 42 18.51 -3.31 -3.72
C ASN A 42 17.99 -3.85 -5.05
N GLY A 43 18.43 -3.23 -6.15
CA GLY A 43 18.13 -3.67 -7.51
C GLY A 43 16.77 -3.20 -8.05
N PRO A 44 16.47 -3.53 -9.32
CA PRO A 44 15.18 -3.25 -9.92
C PRO A 44 14.11 -4.12 -9.23
N LEU A 45 13.01 -3.47 -8.82
CA LEU A 45 11.87 -4.13 -8.17
C LEU A 45 10.84 -4.62 -9.19
N LEU A 46 10.86 -4.04 -10.39
CA LEU A 46 10.09 -4.50 -11.53
C LEU A 46 11.04 -5.01 -12.59
N ASP A 47 10.85 -6.24 -13.08
CA ASP A 47 11.70 -6.79 -14.11
C ASP A 47 11.43 -6.13 -15.48
N ALA A 48 12.46 -6.09 -16.33
CA ALA A 48 12.39 -5.44 -17.63
C ALA A 48 11.36 -6.08 -18.59
N ASN A 49 11.01 -7.36 -18.41
CA ASN A 49 10.01 -8.01 -19.24
C ASN A 49 8.61 -7.51 -18.89
N THR A 50 8.28 -7.46 -17.59
CA THR A 50 7.02 -6.91 -17.10
C THR A 50 6.89 -5.44 -17.47
N LEU A 51 7.93 -4.63 -17.28
CA LEU A 51 7.91 -3.22 -17.67
C LEU A 51 7.72 -3.06 -19.19
N GLY A 52 8.42 -3.85 -19.99
CA GLY A 52 8.26 -3.87 -21.45
C GLY A 52 6.85 -4.27 -21.89
N MET A 53 6.21 -5.23 -21.20
CA MET A 53 4.81 -5.58 -21.45
C MET A 53 3.88 -4.41 -21.14
N LEU A 54 4.01 -3.77 -19.98
CA LEU A 54 3.19 -2.62 -19.58
C LEU A 54 3.30 -1.49 -20.62
N GLN A 55 4.53 -1.14 -21.02
CA GLN A 55 4.77 -0.15 -22.07
C GLN A 55 4.20 -0.55 -23.43
N SER A 56 4.27 -1.85 -23.80
CA SER A 56 3.69 -2.34 -25.07
C SER A 56 2.17 -2.20 -25.13
N TYR A 57 1.50 -2.29 -23.98
CA TYR A 57 0.07 -2.02 -23.82
C TYR A 57 -0.24 -0.53 -23.66
N GLY A 58 0.78 0.33 -23.73
CA GLY A 58 0.66 1.77 -23.55
C GLY A 58 0.30 2.17 -22.11
N ILE A 59 0.66 1.35 -21.12
CA ILE A 59 0.38 1.60 -19.70
C ILE A 59 1.48 2.48 -19.13
N GLU A 60 1.13 3.72 -18.82
CA GLU A 60 2.03 4.73 -18.28
C GLU A 60 1.76 4.95 -16.79
N ASN A 61 0.48 4.89 -16.39
CA ASN A 61 0.06 5.14 -15.03
C ASN A 61 -1.03 4.15 -14.61
N LEU A 62 -0.93 3.67 -13.38
CA LEU A 62 -1.93 2.83 -12.73
C LEU A 62 -2.35 3.51 -11.42
N GLN A 63 -3.64 3.75 -11.27
CA GLN A 63 -4.23 4.21 -10.02
C GLN A 63 -5.01 3.07 -9.38
N ILE A 64 -4.82 2.89 -8.08
CA ILE A 64 -5.45 1.86 -7.28
C ILE A 64 -6.14 2.56 -6.12
N GLN A 65 -7.46 2.55 -6.14
CA GLN A 65 -8.29 3.07 -5.07
C GLN A 65 -8.92 1.89 -4.33
N THR A 66 -8.64 1.77 -3.05
CA THR A 66 -9.21 0.73 -2.17
C THR A 66 -10.32 1.34 -1.34
N GLU A 67 -11.42 0.61 -1.21
CA GLU A 67 -12.58 0.91 -0.39
C GLU A 67 -12.87 -0.34 0.47
N PRO A 68 -13.58 -0.26 1.60
CA PRO A 68 -13.78 -1.40 2.51
C PRO A 68 -14.47 -2.61 1.86
N ASN A 69 -15.17 -2.39 0.76
CA ASN A 69 -15.92 -3.39 0.00
C ASN A 69 -15.50 -3.48 -1.48
N GLY A 70 -14.39 -2.83 -1.88
CA GLY A 70 -13.96 -2.90 -3.27
C GLY A 70 -12.61 -2.27 -3.60
N ILE A 71 -12.13 -2.57 -4.80
CA ILE A 71 -10.97 -1.95 -5.42
C ILE A 71 -11.41 -1.36 -6.77
N ASN A 72 -11.19 -0.07 -6.94
CA ASN A 72 -11.32 0.63 -8.21
C ASN A 72 -9.93 0.82 -8.82
N LEU A 73 -9.77 0.37 -10.06
CA LEU A 73 -8.51 0.52 -10.79
C LEU A 73 -8.71 1.51 -11.93
N SER A 74 -7.71 2.33 -12.21
CA SER A 74 -7.70 3.18 -13.40
C SER A 74 -6.34 3.09 -14.09
N MET A 75 -6.36 3.08 -15.42
CA MET A 75 -5.17 2.96 -16.25
C MET A 75 -5.09 4.16 -17.20
N ASN A 76 -4.04 4.95 -17.05
CA ASN A 76 -3.87 6.24 -17.74
C ASN A 76 -5.13 7.14 -17.61
N GLY A 77 -5.72 7.17 -16.41
CA GLY A 77 -6.94 7.93 -16.11
C GLY A 77 -8.24 7.34 -16.67
N ARG A 78 -8.19 6.16 -17.32
CA ARG A 78 -9.40 5.45 -17.77
C ARG A 78 -9.79 4.39 -16.73
N PRO A 79 -11.03 4.40 -16.22
CA PRO A 79 -11.46 3.40 -15.24
C PRO A 79 -11.45 2.00 -15.86
N LEU A 80 -10.93 1.04 -15.10
CA LEU A 80 -11.03 -0.39 -15.36
C LEU A 80 -12.24 -0.98 -14.61
N PRO A 81 -12.65 -2.23 -14.92
CA PRO A 81 -13.64 -2.92 -14.11
C PRO A 81 -13.22 -2.97 -12.64
N SER A 82 -14.13 -2.59 -11.74
CA SER A 82 -13.91 -2.64 -10.31
C SER A 82 -14.07 -4.06 -9.77
N ILE A 83 -13.36 -4.33 -8.67
CA ILE A 83 -13.42 -5.59 -7.95
C ILE A 83 -14.19 -5.33 -6.66
N THR A 84 -15.38 -5.92 -6.52
CA THR A 84 -16.12 -5.89 -5.25
C THR A 84 -15.76 -7.11 -4.42
N TYR A 85 -15.59 -6.92 -3.12
CA TYR A 85 -15.34 -8.02 -2.18
C TYR A 85 -16.10 -7.82 -0.87
N ASP A 86 -16.27 -8.93 -0.16
CA ASP A 86 -16.75 -8.98 1.20
C ASP A 86 -15.76 -9.77 2.06
N SER A 87 -15.97 -9.79 3.37
CA SER A 87 -15.10 -10.46 4.33
C SER A 87 -15.04 -11.99 4.12
N ALA A 88 -16.11 -12.62 3.60
CA ALA A 88 -16.08 -14.04 3.24
C ALA A 88 -15.27 -14.27 1.96
N ALA A 89 -15.40 -13.42 0.93
CA ALA A 89 -14.60 -13.50 -0.29
C ALA A 89 -13.10 -13.36 0.02
N LEU A 90 -12.74 -12.38 0.85
CA LEU A 90 -11.37 -12.11 1.28
C LEU A 90 -10.75 -13.27 2.08
N ALA A 91 -11.52 -13.89 2.98
CA ALA A 91 -11.06 -15.07 3.73
C ALA A 91 -10.69 -16.27 2.84
N ASN A 92 -11.27 -16.34 1.63
CA ASN A 92 -11.01 -17.41 0.68
C ASN A 92 -9.86 -17.09 -0.30
N VAL A 93 -9.33 -15.87 -0.33
CA VAL A 93 -8.23 -15.51 -1.25
C VAL A 93 -6.90 -16.12 -0.81
N VAL A 94 -6.60 -16.12 0.49
CA VAL A 94 -5.35 -16.67 1.03
C VAL A 94 -5.11 -18.13 0.62
N PRO A 95 -6.04 -19.09 0.81
CA PRO A 95 -5.81 -20.48 0.39
C PRO A 95 -5.68 -20.64 -1.13
N VAL A 96 -6.31 -19.77 -1.94
CA VAL A 96 -6.12 -19.76 -3.40
C VAL A 96 -4.70 -19.33 -3.74
N VAL A 97 -4.23 -18.22 -3.18
CA VAL A 97 -2.87 -17.72 -3.42
C VAL A 97 -1.82 -18.70 -2.92
N GLN A 98 -2.04 -19.37 -1.78
CA GLN A 98 -1.14 -20.44 -1.31
C GLN A 98 -0.99 -21.59 -2.32
N GLY A 99 -2.03 -21.89 -3.10
CA GLY A 99 -2.02 -22.94 -4.13
C GLY A 99 -1.32 -22.54 -5.43
N PHE A 100 -1.32 -21.24 -5.79
CA PHE A 100 -0.81 -20.76 -7.09
C PHE A 100 0.47 -19.91 -7.00
N ALA A 101 0.63 -19.13 -5.93
CA ALA A 101 1.75 -18.22 -5.68
C ALA A 101 2.08 -18.18 -4.17
N PRO A 102 2.61 -19.28 -3.61
CA PRO A 102 2.82 -19.43 -2.17
C PRO A 102 3.76 -18.37 -1.57
N GLU A 103 4.65 -17.81 -2.38
CA GLU A 103 5.55 -16.71 -1.99
C GLU A 103 4.83 -15.39 -1.69
N LEU A 104 3.63 -15.18 -2.23
CA LEU A 104 2.84 -13.96 -2.02
C LEU A 104 1.87 -14.07 -0.83
N ALA A 105 1.60 -15.29 -0.34
CA ALA A 105 0.69 -15.53 0.77
C ALA A 105 0.97 -14.69 2.04
N PRO A 106 2.21 -14.62 2.58
CA PRO A 106 2.48 -13.86 3.81
C PRO A 106 2.29 -12.35 3.64
N THR A 107 2.64 -11.82 2.46
CA THR A 107 2.41 -10.42 2.11
C THR A 107 0.92 -10.11 2.06
N LEU A 108 0.14 -11.02 1.47
CA LEU A 108 -1.29 -10.89 1.34
C LEU A 108 -1.99 -10.95 2.71
N GLU A 109 -1.62 -11.89 3.59
CA GLU A 109 -2.14 -12.00 4.96
C GLU A 109 -1.94 -10.69 5.75
N SER A 110 -0.83 -9.99 5.52
CA SER A 110 -0.53 -8.71 6.16
C SER A 110 -1.31 -7.54 5.55
N ALA A 111 -1.61 -7.60 4.25
CA ALA A 111 -2.31 -6.54 3.52
C ALA A 111 -3.84 -6.60 3.64
N LEU A 112 -4.41 -7.81 3.78
CA LEU A 112 -5.86 -8.06 3.92
C LEU A 112 -6.58 -7.21 4.99
N PRO A 113 -6.06 -7.08 6.23
CA PRO A 113 -6.70 -6.24 7.23
C PRO A 113 -6.64 -4.75 6.84
N MET A 114 -5.59 -4.31 6.14
CA MET A 114 -5.50 -2.93 5.65
C MET A 114 -6.56 -2.67 4.58
N LEU A 115 -6.76 -3.58 3.63
CA LEU A 115 -7.79 -3.42 2.58
C LEU A 115 -9.22 -3.31 3.13
N GLN A 116 -9.52 -4.00 4.23
CA GLN A 116 -10.84 -3.97 4.87
C GLN A 116 -11.08 -2.71 5.70
N ASN A 117 -10.01 -2.10 6.21
CA ASN A 117 -10.13 -0.99 7.14
C ASN A 117 -9.67 0.35 6.56
N ALA A 118 -8.93 0.35 5.44
CA ALA A 118 -8.30 1.52 4.88
C ALA A 118 -8.85 1.91 3.50
N ALA A 119 -9.21 3.19 3.38
CA ALA A 119 -9.38 3.82 2.08
C ALA A 119 -8.02 4.36 1.61
N LEU A 120 -7.44 3.73 0.59
CA LEU A 120 -6.16 4.12 0.00
C LEU A 120 -6.38 4.57 -1.43
N ASP A 121 -5.69 5.61 -1.86
CA ASP A 121 -5.58 5.96 -3.27
C ASP A 121 -4.09 6.07 -3.61
N VAL A 122 -3.63 5.06 -4.36
CA VAL A 122 -2.24 4.85 -4.73
C VAL A 122 -2.08 5.13 -6.22
N ALA A 123 -1.17 6.03 -6.58
CA ALA A 123 -0.84 6.32 -7.97
C ALA A 123 0.58 5.85 -8.28
N VAL A 124 0.73 4.99 -9.29
CA VAL A 124 2.00 4.42 -9.73
C VAL A 124 2.26 4.83 -11.18
N SER A 125 3.44 5.39 -11.43
CA SER A 125 3.95 5.68 -12.78
C SER A 125 4.96 4.64 -13.24
N PHE A 126 4.96 4.34 -14.54
CA PHE A 126 5.93 3.49 -15.22
C PHE A 126 6.79 4.25 -16.24
N THR A 127 6.73 5.59 -16.22
CA THR A 127 7.48 6.47 -17.14
C THR A 127 8.76 7.03 -16.50
N GLY A 128 9.01 6.72 -15.22
CA GLY A 128 10.06 7.32 -14.41
C GLY A 128 9.70 8.68 -13.79
N GLU A 129 8.64 9.33 -14.27
CA GLU A 129 8.14 10.57 -13.66
C GLU A 129 7.10 10.25 -12.57
N PRO A 130 7.31 10.67 -11.31
CA PRO A 130 6.36 10.43 -10.24
C PRO A 130 5.01 11.10 -10.54
N VAL A 131 3.93 10.35 -10.27
CA VAL A 131 2.56 10.88 -10.33
C VAL A 131 2.01 11.10 -8.93
N GLY A 132 1.38 12.25 -8.74
CA GLY A 132 0.95 12.70 -7.42
C GLY A 132 2.13 13.12 -6.53
N GLU A 133 1.80 13.74 -5.40
CA GLU A 133 2.77 14.14 -4.38
C GLU A 133 2.57 13.23 -3.16
N LEU A 134 3.68 12.78 -2.55
CA LEU A 134 3.60 12.10 -1.25
C LEU A 134 3.60 13.16 -0.15
N ALA A 135 2.44 13.44 0.46
CA ALA A 135 2.40 14.29 1.64
C ALA A 135 2.71 13.46 2.89
N LEU A 136 3.73 13.88 3.66
CA LEU A 136 4.08 13.21 4.92
C LEU A 136 2.94 13.25 5.95
N SER A 137 2.01 14.19 5.82
CA SER A 137 0.80 14.28 6.64
C SER A 137 -0.20 13.15 6.38
N ASP A 138 -0.12 12.48 5.23
CA ASP A 138 -0.98 11.35 4.86
C ASP A 138 -0.40 9.99 5.30
N LEU A 139 0.78 9.98 5.93
CA LEU A 139 1.38 8.76 6.44
C LEU A 139 0.92 8.52 7.91
N PRO A 140 0.18 7.43 8.21
CA PRO A 140 -0.11 7.06 9.57
C PRO A 140 1.18 6.59 10.25
N VAL A 141 1.59 7.34 11.27
CA VAL A 141 2.77 7.07 12.09
C VAL A 141 2.31 6.54 13.44
N ALA A 142 2.83 5.40 13.86
CA ALA A 142 2.61 4.79 15.17
C ALA A 142 3.93 4.66 15.92
N LEU A 143 3.88 4.81 17.24
CA LEU A 143 4.99 4.51 18.13
C LEU A 143 4.78 3.10 18.69
N ASN A 144 5.77 2.22 18.52
CA ASN A 144 5.71 0.87 19.07
C ASN A 144 6.12 0.87 20.55
N GLU A 145 5.72 -0.17 21.28
CA GLU A 145 6.04 -0.34 22.71
C GLU A 145 7.55 -0.42 22.98
N ASP A 146 8.35 -0.85 21.99
CA ASP A 146 9.81 -0.89 22.05
C ASP A 146 10.49 0.47 21.75
N GLY A 147 9.71 1.53 21.51
CA GLY A 147 10.20 2.89 21.25
C GLY A 147 10.69 3.13 19.81
N THR A 148 10.44 2.17 18.91
CA THR A 148 10.63 2.35 17.46
C THR A 148 9.38 2.96 16.84
N VAL A 149 9.55 3.61 15.68
CA VAL A 149 8.45 4.22 14.94
C VAL A 149 8.06 3.29 13.80
N SER A 150 6.76 3.05 13.65
CA SER A 150 6.17 2.37 12.50
C SER A 150 5.44 3.36 11.61
N VAL A 151 5.62 3.26 10.31
CA VAL A 151 4.79 3.97 9.32
C VAL A 151 3.99 2.90 8.60
N PHE A 152 2.67 2.99 8.53
CA PHE A 152 1.83 1.91 7.98
C PHE A 152 2.11 0.51 8.58
N GLY A 153 2.50 0.44 9.86
CA GLY A 153 2.84 -0.83 10.51
C GLY A 153 4.18 -1.45 10.06
N VAL A 154 4.93 -0.82 9.15
CA VAL A 154 6.33 -1.17 8.89
C VAL A 154 7.26 -0.31 9.74
N SER A 155 8.15 -0.95 10.50
CA SER A 155 9.12 -0.25 11.32
C SER A 155 10.03 0.61 10.44
N ALA A 156 10.06 1.91 10.69
CA ALA A 156 10.91 2.89 10.00
C ALA A 156 12.40 2.80 10.38
N GLY A 157 12.78 1.76 11.14
CA GLY A 157 14.13 1.47 11.58
C GLY A 157 14.15 0.44 12.71
N SER A 158 15.32 -0.13 12.96
CA SER A 158 15.56 -1.10 14.05
C SER A 158 16.10 -0.47 15.33
N THR A 159 16.29 0.85 15.33
CA THR A 159 16.82 1.60 16.49
C THR A 159 15.68 2.37 17.13
N PRO A 160 15.47 2.25 18.45
CA PRO A 160 14.47 3.05 19.15
C PRO A 160 14.83 4.53 19.01
N LEU A 161 13.90 5.29 18.42
CA LEU A 161 14.07 6.73 18.19
C LEU A 161 13.58 7.55 19.40
N VAL A 162 12.73 6.95 20.23
CA VAL A 162 12.24 7.55 21.47
C VAL A 162 13.01 6.98 22.66
N PRO A 163 13.72 7.82 23.44
CA PRO A 163 14.36 7.42 24.69
C PRO A 163 13.37 6.80 25.68
N ALA A 164 13.82 5.79 26.44
CA ALA A 164 12.97 5.07 27.40
C ALA A 164 12.30 5.96 28.47
N ASP A 165 12.95 7.07 28.85
CA ASP A 165 12.39 8.04 29.81
C ASP A 165 11.17 8.77 29.23
N LEU A 166 11.23 9.15 27.95
CA LEU A 166 10.11 9.76 27.24
C LEU A 166 9.00 8.74 26.99
N MET A 167 9.32 7.47 26.71
CA MET A 167 8.33 6.39 26.62
C MET A 167 7.52 6.26 27.92
N ALA A 168 8.20 6.24 29.08
CA ALA A 168 7.53 6.17 30.38
C ALA A 168 6.63 7.40 30.62
N GLN A 169 7.03 8.56 30.14
CA GLN A 169 6.29 9.81 30.28
C GLN A 169 5.06 9.87 29.36
N LEU A 170 5.16 9.34 28.13
CA LEU A 170 4.05 9.21 27.17
C LEU A 170 3.02 8.19 27.65
N GLN A 171 3.47 7.03 28.15
CA GLN A 171 2.60 6.02 28.77
C GLN A 171 1.88 6.57 30.02
N ALA A 172 2.58 7.35 30.85
CA ALA A 172 1.99 7.98 32.03
C ALA A 172 0.97 9.08 31.68
N THR A 173 1.02 9.64 30.47
CA THR A 173 0.05 10.64 29.98
C THR A 173 -1.06 10.04 29.10
N GLY A 174 -1.08 8.71 28.92
CA GLY A 174 -2.11 8.00 28.16
C GLY A 174 -2.01 8.15 26.65
N VAL A 175 -0.89 8.66 26.14
CA VAL A 175 -0.58 8.71 24.71
C VAL A 175 0.05 7.36 24.34
N GLN A 176 -0.71 6.55 23.61
CA GLN A 176 -0.27 5.30 22.98
C GLN A 176 0.05 5.57 21.51
#